data_AF-K1R3U3-F1
#
_entry.id   AF-K1R3U3-F1
#
_cell.length_a   1.000
_cell.length_b   1.000
_cell.length_c   1.000
_cell.angle_alpha   90.00
_cell.angle_beta   90.00
_cell.angle_gamma   90.00
#
_symmetry.space_group_name_H-M   'P 1'
#
loop_
_entity.id
_entity.type
_entity.pdbx_description
1 polymer ?
#
loop_
_entity_poly.entity_id
_entity_poly.type
_entity_poly.pdbx_seq_one_letter_code
_entity_poly.pdbx_strand_id
1 'polypeptide(L)'
;MTDSYSSCASDNSRRFVAKYTKDLKLEKVFEFEDNKRLFTRPYRIAENINGDICVTDKTSMGSGRVVVLDRNGKFKFAFEGPSNNQCSGNFSPAGITCDNYGRVLVADTNNNCVHVLDPNGNFVGFLLKQGDTPVSPHSLCIDSNCQLWVGDEEGNIKLYDYL
;
A
#
# COMPACT_ATOMS: atom_id res chain seq x y z
N MET A 1 -10.88 -14.07 -21.00
CA MET A 1 -12.01 -13.40 -20.34
C MET A 1 -11.41 -12.35 -19.45
N THR A 2 -11.39 -11.09 -19.86
CA THR A 2 -10.93 -9.98 -19.03
C THR A 2 -12.15 -9.43 -18.31
N ASP A 3 -12.17 -9.56 -16.98
CA ASP A 3 -13.19 -8.92 -16.16
C ASP A 3 -13.18 -7.42 -16.45
N SER A 4 -14.30 -6.90 -16.94
CA SER A 4 -14.47 -5.47 -17.17
C SER A 4 -14.55 -4.77 -15.82
N TYR A 5 -13.47 -4.08 -15.47
CA TYR A 5 -13.37 -3.25 -14.28
C TYR A 5 -14.38 -2.09 -14.37
N SER A 6 -15.45 -2.16 -13.59
CA SER A 6 -16.32 -1.02 -13.33
C SER A 6 -15.70 -0.15 -12.23
N SER A 7 -15.45 1.13 -12.53
CA SER A 7 -14.91 2.12 -11.58
C SER A 7 -15.96 2.67 -10.60
N CYS A 8 -17.24 2.36 -10.79
CA CYS A 8 -18.32 2.74 -9.89
C CYS A 8 -18.67 1.56 -8.95
N ALA A 9 -18.03 1.53 -7.79
CA ALA A 9 -18.45 0.64 -6.71
C ALA A 9 -19.89 0.99 -6.31
N SER A 10 -20.79 0.01 -6.32
CA SER A 10 -22.19 0.19 -5.90
C SER A 10 -22.29 0.68 -4.45
N ASP A 11 -23.40 1.33 -4.09
CA ASP A 11 -23.66 1.82 -2.72
C ASP A 11 -23.64 0.71 -1.65
N ASN A 12 -23.75 -0.56 -2.06
CA ASN A 12 -23.66 -1.73 -1.19
C ASN A 12 -22.20 -2.20 -0.93
N SER A 13 -21.22 -1.57 -1.58
CA SER A 13 -19.81 -1.89 -1.38
C SER A 13 -19.34 -1.43 0.00
N ARG A 14 -19.06 -2.38 0.88
CA ARG A 14 -18.47 -2.09 2.19
C ARG A 14 -16.98 -1.82 2.01
N ARG A 15 -16.57 -0.56 2.25
CA ARG A 15 -15.20 -0.07 2.05
C ARG A 15 -14.58 0.27 3.41
N PHE A 16 -14.05 -0.74 4.09
CA PHE A 16 -13.52 -0.60 5.44
C PHE A 16 -12.33 -1.52 5.68
N VAL A 17 -11.56 -1.19 6.72
CA VAL A 17 -10.63 -2.10 7.38
C VAL A 17 -11.26 -2.56 8.68
N ALA A 18 -11.08 -3.83 9.06
CA ALA A 18 -11.56 -4.33 10.34
C ALA A 18 -10.44 -5.02 11.12
N LYS A 19 -10.45 -4.78 12.42
CA LYS A 19 -9.61 -5.45 13.40
C LYS A 19 -10.40 -6.55 14.09
N TYR A 20 -9.79 -7.72 14.21
CA TYR A 20 -10.36 -8.88 14.88
C TYR A 20 -9.44 -9.32 16.01
N THR A 21 -10.05 -9.85 17.07
CA THR A 21 -9.33 -10.57 18.13
C THR A 21 -8.76 -11.89 17.60
N LYS A 22 -7.86 -12.53 18.37
CA LYS A 22 -7.33 -13.86 18.04
C LYS A 22 -8.42 -14.93 17.90
N ASP A 23 -9.54 -14.76 18.61
CA ASP A 23 -10.71 -15.65 18.53
C ASP A 23 -11.68 -15.27 17.40
N LEU A 24 -11.22 -14.46 16.43
CA LEU A 24 -11.97 -14.01 15.25
C LEU A 24 -13.23 -13.18 15.56
N LYS A 25 -13.32 -12.60 16.75
CA LYS A 25 -14.38 -11.64 17.08
C LYS A 25 -14.02 -10.26 16.55
N LEU A 26 -14.97 -9.62 15.86
CA LEU A 26 -14.82 -8.24 15.37
C LEU A 26 -14.59 -7.30 16.56
N GLU A 27 -13.45 -6.61 16.56
CA GLU A 27 -13.07 -5.66 17.61
C GLU A 27 -13.38 -4.22 17.17
N LYS A 28 -13.02 -3.87 15.93
CA LYS A 28 -13.18 -2.51 15.42
C LYS A 28 -13.32 -2.48 13.90
N VAL A 29 -14.09 -1.52 13.40
CA VAL A 29 -14.21 -1.18 11.97
C VAL A 29 -13.72 0.24 11.75
N PHE A 30 -12.87 0.43 10.74
CA PHE A 30 -12.39 1.71 10.26
C PHE A 30 -13.01 1.95 8.89
N GLU A 31 -14.06 2.77 8.85
CA GLU A 31 -14.80 3.08 7.62
C GLU A 31 -14.91 4.59 7.38
N PHE A 32 -15.13 5.35 8.46
CA PHE A 32 -15.33 6.79 8.42
C PHE A 32 -14.51 7.51 9.48
N GLU A 33 -14.12 8.74 9.18
CA GLU A 33 -13.67 9.75 10.13
C GLU A 33 -14.42 11.06 9.83
N ASP A 34 -15.03 11.66 10.85
CA ASP A 34 -15.80 12.91 10.73
C ASP A 34 -16.80 12.91 9.55
N ASN A 35 -17.57 11.81 9.42
CA ASN A 35 -18.53 11.55 8.34
C ASN A 35 -17.92 11.46 6.92
N LYS A 36 -16.60 11.50 6.79
CA LYS A 36 -15.89 11.25 5.52
C LYS A 36 -15.42 9.81 5.48
N ARG A 37 -15.65 9.15 4.35
CA ARG A 37 -15.19 7.78 4.16
C ARG A 37 -13.67 7.76 4.00
N LEU A 38 -13.02 6.83 4.70
CA LEU A 38 -11.56 6.70 4.70
C LEU A 38 -11.03 6.10 3.39
N PHE A 39 -11.78 5.17 2.80
CA PHE A 39 -11.32 4.36 1.67
C PHE A 39 -12.29 4.38 0.47
N THR A 40 -11.72 4.32 -0.74
CA THR A 40 -12.48 4.12 -1.98
C THR A 40 -12.57 2.64 -2.33
N ARG A 41 -11.44 1.93 -2.33
CA ARG A 41 -11.33 0.48 -2.53
C ARG A 41 -10.03 0.00 -1.86
N PRO A 42 -10.06 -0.27 -0.54
CA PRO A 42 -8.88 -0.75 0.17
C PRO A 42 -8.47 -2.11 -0.40
N TYR A 43 -7.17 -2.31 -0.65
CA TYR A 43 -6.65 -3.43 -1.45
C TYR A 43 -5.65 -4.31 -0.69
N ARG A 44 -4.63 -3.72 -0.08
CA ARG A 44 -3.67 -4.38 0.81
C ARG A 44 -3.47 -3.56 2.07
N ILE A 45 -3.04 -4.23 3.13
CA ILE A 45 -2.84 -3.66 4.46
C ILE A 45 -1.53 -4.19 5.05
N ALA A 46 -0.84 -3.32 5.80
CA ALA A 46 0.27 -3.67 6.67
C ALA A 46 0.11 -2.92 8.00
N GLU A 47 0.51 -3.57 9.09
CA GLU A 47 0.70 -2.90 10.38
C GLU A 47 2.17 -2.49 10.50
N ASN A 48 2.42 -1.23 10.80
CA ASN A 48 3.76 -0.71 11.01
C ASN A 48 4.23 -0.96 12.45
N ILE A 49 5.54 -0.89 12.74
CA ILE A 49 6.12 -1.16 14.07
C ILE A 49 5.61 -0.20 15.16
N ASN A 50 5.15 0.99 14.76
CA ASN A 50 4.50 1.97 15.64
C ASN A 50 2.99 1.69 15.86
N GLY A 51 2.45 0.65 15.24
CA GLY A 51 1.03 0.27 15.25
C GLY A 51 0.16 1.04 14.25
N ASP A 52 0.75 1.86 13.38
CA ASP A 52 0.00 2.51 12.31
C ASP A 52 -0.56 1.45 11.34
N ILE A 53 -1.74 1.73 10.82
CA ILE A 53 -2.43 0.90 9.85
C ILE A 53 -2.21 1.51 8.46
N CYS A 54 -1.38 0.88 7.64
CA CYS A 54 -1.04 1.35 6.30
C CYS A 54 -1.83 0.57 5.26
N VAL A 55 -2.56 1.26 4.38
CA VAL A 55 -3.50 0.64 3.44
C VAL A 55 -3.25 1.17 2.03
N THR A 56 -3.13 0.29 1.04
CA THR A 56 -3.25 0.70 -0.36
C THR A 56 -4.72 0.81 -0.74
N ASP A 57 -5.12 1.96 -1.22
CA ASP A 57 -6.50 2.32 -1.55
C ASP A 57 -6.58 2.65 -3.04
N LYS A 58 -7.21 1.79 -3.85
CA LYS A 58 -7.39 2.04 -5.28
C LYS A 58 -8.50 3.07 -5.47
N THR A 59 -8.21 4.15 -6.19
CA THR A 59 -9.16 5.26 -6.43
C THR A 59 -9.81 5.18 -7.81
N SER A 60 -9.15 4.53 -8.77
CA SER A 60 -9.70 4.25 -10.11
C SER A 60 -9.01 3.02 -10.74
N MET A 61 -9.27 2.76 -12.03
CA MET A 61 -8.48 1.80 -12.80
C MET A 61 -7.07 2.36 -13.01
N GLY A 62 -6.07 1.75 -12.38
CA GLY A 62 -4.67 2.13 -12.55
C GLY A 62 -4.22 3.35 -11.73
N SER A 63 -5.05 3.88 -10.82
CA SER A 63 -4.64 4.89 -9.85
C SER A 63 -5.06 4.52 -8.43
N GLY A 64 -4.31 4.99 -7.46
CA GLY A 64 -4.63 4.82 -6.05
C GLY A 64 -3.83 5.77 -5.17
N ARG A 65 -3.91 5.49 -3.88
CA ARG A 65 -3.17 6.18 -2.84
C ARG A 65 -2.81 5.21 -1.73
N VAL A 66 -1.90 5.59 -0.86
CA VAL A 66 -1.74 4.96 0.45
C VAL A 66 -2.49 5.80 1.46
N VAL A 67 -3.30 5.17 2.30
CA VAL A 67 -3.95 5.80 3.46
C VAL A 67 -3.32 5.20 4.71
N VAL A 68 -2.82 6.06 5.59
CA VAL A 68 -2.24 5.63 6.87
C VAL A 68 -3.08 6.17 8.02
N LEU A 69 -3.51 5.26 8.89
CA LEU A 69 -4.17 5.56 10.15
C LEU A 69 -3.21 5.31 11.31
N ASP A 70 -3.37 6.00 12.43
CA ASP A 70 -2.67 5.67 13.66
C ASP A 70 -3.21 4.36 14.27
N ARG A 71 -2.55 3.87 15.33
CA ARG A 71 -2.98 2.67 16.08
C ARG A 71 -4.41 2.74 16.64
N ASN A 72 -4.97 3.93 16.77
CA ASN A 72 -6.33 4.14 17.24
C ASN A 72 -7.33 4.25 16.07
N GLY A 73 -6.85 4.26 14.82
CA GLY A 73 -7.65 4.41 13.61
C GLY A 73 -7.93 5.84 13.19
N LYS A 74 -7.21 6.83 13.74
CA LYS A 74 -7.29 8.23 13.30
C LYS A 74 -6.47 8.42 12.03
N PHE A 75 -6.98 9.17 11.06
CA PHE A 75 -6.24 9.47 9.84
C PHE A 75 -4.95 10.24 10.15
N LYS A 76 -3.82 9.78 9.60
CA LYS A 76 -2.53 10.48 9.70
C LYS A 76 -2.21 11.21 8.41
N PHE A 77 -2.13 10.49 7.30
CA PHE A 77 -1.80 11.04 6.00
C PHE A 77 -2.28 10.15 4.85
N ALA A 78 -2.27 10.72 3.65
CA ALA A 78 -2.38 9.98 2.41
C ALA A 78 -1.20 10.30 1.49
N PHE A 79 -0.74 9.30 0.74
CA PHE A 79 0.30 9.45 -0.26
C PHE A 79 -0.24 9.06 -1.64
N GLU A 80 -0.21 9.99 -2.59
CA GLU A 80 -0.77 9.84 -3.94
C GLU A 80 0.30 9.67 -5.02
N GLY A 81 1.53 9.36 -4.60
CA GLY A 81 2.71 9.32 -5.46
C GLY A 81 3.58 10.59 -5.31
N PRO A 82 4.82 10.57 -5.82
CA PRO A 82 5.73 11.71 -5.78
C PRO A 82 5.27 12.83 -6.73
N SER A 83 5.40 14.09 -6.31
CA SER A 83 4.84 15.27 -6.98
C SER A 83 5.68 15.84 -8.14
N ASN A 84 6.90 15.34 -8.36
CA ASN A 84 7.96 16.01 -9.14
C ASN A 84 8.36 15.27 -10.43
N ASN A 85 7.40 14.69 -11.17
CA ASN A 85 7.63 13.95 -12.42
C ASN A 85 8.67 12.83 -12.31
N GLN A 86 8.89 12.30 -11.10
CA GLN A 86 9.82 11.19 -10.86
C GLN A 86 9.31 9.85 -11.42
N CYS A 87 8.02 9.79 -11.75
CA CYS A 87 7.29 8.68 -12.34
C CYS A 87 6.61 9.14 -13.63
N SER A 88 6.56 8.28 -14.65
CA SER A 88 5.94 8.59 -15.94
C SER A 88 4.46 8.22 -16.01
N GLY A 89 4.03 7.23 -15.23
CA GLY A 89 2.65 6.76 -15.13
C GLY A 89 1.96 7.18 -13.83
N ASN A 90 0.64 7.01 -13.80
CA ASN A 90 -0.17 7.20 -12.60
C ASN A 90 0.31 6.29 -11.48
N PHE A 91 0.32 6.80 -10.25
CA PHE A 91 0.62 6.03 -9.05
C PHE A 91 -0.42 4.93 -8.85
N SER A 92 -0.01 3.67 -9.01
CA SER A 92 -0.86 2.49 -8.87
C SER A 92 -0.36 1.61 -7.73
N PRO A 93 -0.59 2.00 -6.46
CA PRO A 93 -0.11 1.25 -5.31
C PRO A 93 -0.78 -0.12 -5.24
N ALA A 94 -0.01 -1.19 -5.14
CA ALA A 94 -0.49 -2.55 -5.02
C ALA A 94 -0.09 -3.16 -3.68
N GLY A 95 1.14 -3.68 -3.59
CA GLY A 95 1.73 -4.23 -2.38
C GLY A 95 2.19 -3.14 -1.42
N ILE A 96 2.11 -3.43 -0.13
CA ILE A 96 2.58 -2.55 0.94
C ILE A 96 3.19 -3.37 2.07
N THR A 97 4.28 -2.89 2.63
CA THR A 97 4.92 -3.44 3.83
C THR A 97 5.57 -2.30 4.61
N CYS A 98 5.98 -2.58 5.84
CA CYS A 98 6.72 -1.63 6.67
C CYS A 98 8.03 -2.26 7.13
N ASP A 99 9.02 -1.43 7.43
CA ASP A 99 10.30 -1.88 7.96
C ASP A 99 10.49 -1.60 9.45
N ASN A 100 11.60 -2.09 9.99
CA ASN A 100 11.96 -1.91 11.39
C ASN A 100 12.34 -0.45 11.76
N TYR A 101 12.48 0.45 10.77
CA TYR A 101 12.68 1.89 10.98
C TYR A 101 11.36 2.68 10.92
N GLY A 102 10.22 2.00 10.75
CA GLY A 102 8.91 2.64 10.64
C GLY A 102 8.59 3.23 9.27
N ARG A 103 9.41 2.95 8.26
CA ARG A 103 9.20 3.37 6.87
C ARG A 103 8.14 2.49 6.21
N VAL A 104 7.42 3.07 5.26
CA VAL A 104 6.40 2.37 4.46
C VAL A 104 6.95 2.13 3.06
N LEU A 105 6.95 0.88 2.61
CA LEU A 105 7.34 0.50 1.26
C LEU A 105 6.11 0.18 0.45
N VAL A 106 6.05 0.70 -0.77
CA VAL A 106 4.85 0.60 -1.61
C VAL A 106 5.24 0.18 -3.02
N ALA A 107 4.72 -0.95 -3.49
CA ALA A 107 4.87 -1.37 -4.87
C ALA A 107 3.94 -0.55 -5.75
N ASP A 108 4.50 0.08 -6.77
CA ASP A 108 3.77 0.82 -7.79
C ASP A 108 3.87 0.08 -9.12
N THR A 109 2.77 -0.59 -9.45
CA THR A 109 2.68 -1.53 -10.56
C THR A 109 2.88 -0.84 -11.92
N ASN A 110 2.37 0.38 -12.08
CA ASN A 110 2.44 1.09 -13.36
C ASN A 110 3.84 1.65 -13.62
N ASN A 111 4.53 2.07 -12.56
CA ASN A 111 5.84 2.69 -12.67
C ASN A 111 6.99 1.69 -12.47
N ASN A 112 6.67 0.39 -12.31
CA ASN A 112 7.63 -0.67 -12.06
C ASN A 112 8.61 -0.29 -10.95
N CYS A 113 8.13 0.16 -9.79
CA CYS A 113 9.02 0.60 -8.74
C CYS A 113 8.48 0.32 -7.34
N VAL A 114 9.37 0.45 -6.36
CA VAL A 114 9.02 0.41 -4.94
C VAL A 114 9.37 1.76 -4.33
N HIS A 115 8.35 2.48 -3.89
CA HIS A 115 8.46 3.76 -3.18
C HIS A 115 8.81 3.50 -1.71
N VAL A 116 9.60 4.39 -1.12
CA VAL A 116 9.91 4.39 0.32
C VAL A 116 9.42 5.70 0.92
N LEU A 117 8.55 5.60 1.93
CA LEU A 117 8.07 6.73 2.73
C LEU A 117 8.69 6.69 4.12
N ASP A 118 9.04 7.86 4.66
CA ASP A 118 9.44 7.99 6.05
C ASP A 118 8.23 7.80 7.01
N PRO A 119 8.45 7.69 8.33
CA PRO A 119 7.36 7.52 9.30
C PRO A 119 6.33 8.66 9.33
N ASN A 120 6.64 9.82 8.75
CA ASN A 120 5.75 10.97 8.62
C ASN A 120 5.01 11.00 7.28
N GLY A 121 5.26 10.03 6.39
CA GLY A 121 4.65 9.92 5.07
C GLY A 121 5.37 10.70 3.97
N ASN A 122 6.55 11.26 4.24
CA ASN A 122 7.33 11.95 3.22
C ASN A 122 8.01 10.94 2.30
N PHE A 123 7.98 11.21 1.00
CA PHE A 123 8.70 10.39 0.02
C PHE A 123 10.21 10.54 0.18
N VAL A 124 10.89 9.43 0.42
CA VAL A 124 12.35 9.36 0.60
C VAL A 124 13.06 9.02 -0.71
N GLY A 125 12.48 8.12 -1.49
CA GLY A 125 13.09 7.66 -2.74
C GLY A 125 12.53 6.34 -3.24
N PHE A 126 13.19 5.81 -4.27
CA PHE A 126 12.89 4.51 -4.85
C PHE A 126 13.97 3.51 -4.46
N LEU A 127 13.58 2.29 -4.11
CA LEU A 127 14.54 1.24 -3.76
C LEU A 127 15.17 0.57 -5.00
N LEU A 128 14.41 0.40 -6.10
CA LEU A 128 14.75 -0.54 -7.20
C LEU A 128 14.87 0.12 -8.58
N LYS A 129 15.58 1.25 -8.69
CA LYS A 129 15.48 2.10 -9.89
C LYS A 129 16.28 1.65 -11.12
N GLN A 130 17.15 0.62 -11.06
CA GLN A 130 17.93 0.19 -12.22
C GLN A 130 18.42 -1.27 -12.17
N GLY A 131 18.50 -1.91 -13.33
CA GLY A 131 19.26 -3.14 -13.59
C GLY A 131 18.53 -4.47 -13.34
N ASP A 132 17.62 -4.53 -12.36
CA ASP A 132 16.81 -5.72 -12.05
C ASP A 132 15.44 -5.37 -11.44
N THR A 133 14.83 -4.32 -11.98
CA THR A 133 13.54 -3.80 -11.52
C THR A 133 12.43 -4.86 -11.73
N PRO A 134 11.56 -5.10 -10.74
CA PRO A 134 10.45 -6.04 -10.89
C PRO A 134 9.45 -5.52 -11.93
N VAL A 135 8.90 -6.41 -12.75
CA VAL A 135 7.93 -6.05 -13.79
C VAL A 135 6.55 -6.01 -13.16
N SER A 136 6.00 -4.82 -13.01
CA SER A 136 4.69 -4.62 -12.39
C SER A 136 4.63 -5.26 -10.99
N PRO A 137 5.46 -4.77 -10.04
CA PRO A 137 5.52 -5.35 -8.70
C PRO A 137 4.15 -5.26 -8.03
N HIS A 138 3.76 -6.35 -7.36
CA HIS A 138 2.42 -6.50 -6.84
C HIS A 138 2.38 -6.91 -5.37
N SER A 139 3.27 -7.80 -4.91
CA SER A 139 3.37 -8.19 -3.51
C SER A 139 4.73 -7.80 -2.91
N LEU A 140 4.72 -7.39 -1.64
CA LEU A 140 5.91 -7.06 -0.86
C LEU A 140 5.85 -7.77 0.49
N CYS A 141 6.99 -8.20 0.99
CA CYS A 141 7.16 -8.67 2.36
C CYS A 141 8.59 -8.41 2.82
N ILE A 142 8.78 -8.00 4.07
CA ILE A 142 10.11 -7.92 4.69
C ILE A 142 10.23 -9.07 5.68
N ASP A 143 11.32 -9.82 5.60
CA ASP A 143 11.60 -10.89 6.56
C ASP A 143 12.43 -10.40 7.77
N SER A 144 12.70 -11.32 8.70
CA SER A 144 13.46 -11.02 9.92
C SER A 144 14.93 -10.66 9.69
N ASN A 145 15.49 -10.96 8.51
CA ASN A 145 16.84 -10.57 8.11
C ASN A 145 16.84 -9.21 7.41
N CYS A 146 15.72 -8.48 7.49
CA CYS A 146 15.47 -7.25 6.75
C CYS A 146 15.52 -7.45 5.23
N GLN A 147 15.38 -8.65 4.66
CA GLN A 147 15.37 -8.78 3.21
C GLN A 147 13.99 -8.48 2.63
N LEU A 148 13.94 -7.74 1.52
CA LEU A 148 12.71 -7.42 0.82
C LEU A 148 12.43 -8.48 -0.25
N TRP A 149 11.29 -9.14 -0.10
CA TRP A 149 10.72 -10.05 -1.09
C TRP A 149 9.73 -9.29 -1.96
N VAL A 150 9.89 -9.36 -3.27
CA VAL A 150 9.01 -8.72 -4.25
C VAL A 150 8.48 -9.76 -5.23
N GLY A 151 7.16 -9.93 -5.25
CA GLY A 151 6.47 -10.69 -6.28
C GLY A 151 5.96 -9.77 -7.38
N ASP A 152 6.08 -10.22 -8.63
CA ASP A 152 5.74 -9.45 -9.82
C ASP A 152 4.71 -10.17 -10.72
N GLU A 153 4.11 -9.46 -11.68
CA GLU A 153 3.01 -10.01 -12.50
C GLU A 153 3.46 -11.06 -13.53
N GLU A 154 4.76 -11.16 -13.78
CA GLU A 154 5.36 -12.21 -14.63
C GLU A 154 5.62 -13.51 -13.86
N GLY A 155 5.22 -13.57 -12.57
CA GLY A 155 5.37 -14.74 -11.72
C GLY A 155 6.76 -14.88 -11.09
N ASN A 156 7.58 -13.84 -11.13
CA ASN A 156 8.89 -13.85 -10.48
C ASN A 156 8.77 -13.47 -9.00
N ILE A 157 9.67 -14.04 -8.19
CA ILE A 157 9.91 -13.60 -6.82
C ILE A 157 11.37 -13.17 -6.75
N LYS A 158 11.59 -11.90 -6.44
CA LYS A 158 12.92 -11.29 -6.33
C LYS A 158 13.22 -10.94 -4.88
N LEU A 159 14.45 -11.22 -4.46
CA LEU A 159 14.96 -10.90 -3.14
C LEU A 159 15.95 -9.75 -3.26
N TYR A 160 15.77 -8.73 -2.41
CA TYR A 160 16.68 -7.60 -2.35
C TYR A 160 17.18 -7.44 -0.92
N ASP A 161 18.50 -7.29 -0.79
CA ASP A 161 19.09 -6.91 0.48
C ASP A 161 18.60 -5.51 0.83
N TYR A 162 17.85 -5.43 1.91
CA TYR A 162 17.17 -4.24 2.35
C TYR A 162 17.66 -3.91 3.76
N LEU A 163 18.75 -3.13 3.81
CA LEU A 163 19.53 -2.73 4.99
C LEU A 163 20.73 -3.62 5.29
#